data_AF-A0AAV6BPB6-F1
#
_entry.id   AF-A0AAV6BPB6-F1
#
_cell.length_a   1.000
_cell.length_b   1.000
_cell.length_c   1.000
_cell.angle_alpha   90.00
_cell.angle_beta   90.00
_cell.angle_gamma   90.00
#
_symmetry.space_group_name_H-M   'P 1'
#
loop_
_entity.id
_entity.type
_entity.pdbx_description
1 polymer ?
#
loop_
_entity_poly.entity_id
_entity_poly.type
_entity_poly.pdbx_seq_one_letter_code
_entity_poly.pdbx_strand_id
1 'polypeptide(L)'
;MILRCLYIDTPDPSFVRLENRYRAGYLDAAELEQYVARAEYGLSPSFVARELAMGHECFGIREGDALATYGWYSTSPTHFTDDLSVRFGQQWVYMHSGFTHPAYRGRRLHAIAMTTALSLYRARGYRGLVSVVSADNQASLRSCDRMGYRQFGTIYTARLGRLSGVRHIPGIKDRVFVFATPGCHEFRFGLSRTPVVPPPSAIFSLRPPATSARAIEDVPPHLGHHTV
;
A
#
# COMPACT_ATOMS: atom_id res chain seq x y z
N MET A 1 10.13 -15.57 10.75
CA MET A 1 10.99 -14.47 10.23
C MET A 1 11.24 -13.48 11.35
N ILE A 2 12.29 -12.66 11.24
CA ILE A 2 12.58 -11.58 12.20
C ILE A 2 12.44 -10.26 11.43
N LEU A 3 11.63 -9.35 11.95
CA LEU A 3 11.32 -8.05 11.34
C LEU A 3 11.81 -6.93 12.25
N ARG A 4 12.61 -6.01 11.72
CA ARG A 4 12.97 -4.76 12.40
C ARG A 4 11.90 -3.73 12.14
N CYS A 5 11.36 -3.16 13.21
CA CYS A 5 10.35 -2.11 13.15
C CYS A 5 11.05 -0.76 13.27
N LEU A 6 10.87 0.09 12.26
CA LEU A 6 11.62 1.32 12.06
C LEU A 6 10.67 2.50 11.94
N TYR A 7 11.10 3.67 12.42
CA TYR A 7 10.36 4.92 12.25
C TYR A 7 11.27 6.06 11.82
N ILE A 8 10.68 7.05 11.17
CA ILE A 8 11.28 8.35 10.88
C ILE A 8 10.21 9.43 11.02
N ASP A 9 10.52 10.50 11.73
CA ASP A 9 9.61 11.60 12.05
C ASP A 9 10.19 12.97 11.70
N THR A 10 11.45 13.01 11.26
CA THR A 10 12.17 14.23 10.93
C THR A 10 12.71 14.10 9.49
N PRO A 11 12.22 14.92 8.54
CA PRO A 11 12.82 15.00 7.21
C PRO A 11 14.24 15.52 7.31
N ASP A 12 15.18 14.81 6.70
CA ASP A 12 16.55 15.28 6.56
C ASP A 12 16.63 16.26 5.36
N PRO A 13 16.97 17.54 5.58
CA PRO A 13 17.02 18.54 4.53
C PRO A 13 18.06 18.23 3.44
N SER A 14 19.01 17.34 3.68
CA SER A 14 19.96 16.90 2.66
C SER A 14 19.31 16.06 1.54
N PHE A 15 18.11 15.53 1.78
CA PHE A 15 17.33 14.72 0.83
C PHE A 15 16.09 15.43 0.27
N VAL A 16 16.11 16.77 0.14
CA VAL A 16 14.98 17.52 -0.46
C VAL A 16 15.31 18.14 -1.82
N ARG A 17 16.59 18.16 -2.21
CA ARG A 17 17.01 18.75 -3.49
C ARG A 17 16.88 17.72 -4.61
N LEU A 18 15.92 17.96 -5.50
CA LEU A 18 15.70 17.17 -6.70
C LEU A 18 16.14 17.96 -7.93
N GLU A 19 16.87 17.30 -8.84
CA GLU A 19 17.28 17.93 -10.10
C GLU A 19 16.09 18.16 -11.03
N ASN A 20 16.10 19.24 -11.83
CA ASN A 20 14.95 19.67 -12.64
C ASN A 20 14.46 18.63 -13.67
N ARG A 21 15.29 17.66 -14.06
CA ARG A 21 14.89 16.58 -14.97
C ARG A 21 13.96 15.55 -14.33
N TYR A 22 13.91 15.53 -13.00
CA TYR A 22 13.08 14.62 -12.22
C TYR A 22 11.78 15.30 -11.80
N ARG A 23 10.70 14.51 -11.79
CA ARG A 23 9.39 14.92 -11.29
C ARG A 23 8.98 14.02 -10.14
N ALA A 24 8.84 14.58 -8.95
CA ALA A 24 8.31 13.88 -7.78
C ALA A 24 6.81 14.16 -7.63
N GLY A 25 6.05 13.17 -7.19
CA GLY A 25 4.63 13.35 -6.93
C GLY A 25 3.93 12.07 -6.51
N TYR A 26 2.67 12.23 -6.09
CA TYR A 26 1.76 11.10 -6.00
C TYR A 26 1.46 10.55 -7.40
N LEU A 27 1.29 9.24 -7.48
CA LEU A 27 0.98 8.52 -8.71
C LEU A 27 -0.45 8.00 -8.61
N ASP A 28 -1.32 8.47 -9.50
CA ASP A 28 -2.69 7.98 -9.60
C ASP A 28 -2.79 6.66 -10.41
N ALA A 29 -4.01 6.15 -10.57
CA ALA A 29 -4.25 4.92 -11.32
C ALA A 29 -3.75 5.01 -12.78
N ALA A 30 -4.05 6.11 -13.48
CA ALA A 30 -3.70 6.29 -14.89
C ALA A 30 -2.18 6.44 -15.07
N GLU A 31 -1.49 7.05 -14.11
CA GLU A 31 -0.04 7.13 -14.09
C GLU A 31 0.60 5.77 -13.81
N LEU A 32 0.04 4.98 -12.89
CA LEU A 32 0.57 3.65 -12.54
C LEU A 32 0.36 2.61 -13.65
N GLU A 33 -0.75 2.70 -14.40
CA GLU A 33 -1.05 1.80 -15.53
C GLU A 33 0.07 1.74 -16.57
N GLN A 34 0.83 2.84 -16.75
CA GLN A 34 1.96 2.94 -17.68
C GLN A 34 3.12 1.99 -17.32
N TYR A 35 3.19 1.54 -16.06
CA TYR A 35 4.28 0.74 -15.52
C TYR A 35 3.90 -0.72 -15.24
N VAL A 36 2.61 -0.99 -15.08
CA VAL A 36 2.08 -2.30 -14.64
C VAL A 36 2.37 -3.45 -15.61
N ALA A 37 2.44 -3.19 -16.91
CA ALA A 37 2.77 -4.21 -17.91
C ALA A 37 4.28 -4.50 -18.03
N ARG A 38 5.13 -3.75 -17.32
CA ARG A 38 6.58 -3.80 -17.44
C ARG A 38 7.18 -4.47 -16.20
N ALA A 39 7.61 -5.72 -16.38
CA ALA A 39 8.13 -6.57 -15.30
C ALA A 39 9.28 -5.92 -14.49
N GLU A 40 10.05 -5.03 -15.12
CA GLU A 40 11.15 -4.30 -14.49
C GLU A 40 10.74 -3.42 -13.30
N TYR A 41 9.48 -2.97 -13.23
CA TYR A 41 8.99 -2.16 -12.11
C TYR A 41 8.42 -2.98 -10.96
N GLY A 42 8.27 -4.30 -11.12
CA GLY A 42 7.72 -5.18 -10.08
C GLY A 42 6.28 -4.85 -9.68
N LEU A 43 5.53 -4.19 -10.56
CA LEU A 43 4.10 -3.88 -10.36
C LEU A 43 3.26 -4.88 -11.15
N SER A 44 2.15 -5.32 -10.57
CA SER A 44 1.14 -6.11 -11.26
C SER A 44 -0.22 -5.38 -11.24
N PRO A 45 -1.12 -5.64 -12.20
CA PRO A 45 -2.41 -4.96 -12.24
C PRO A 45 -3.24 -5.24 -10.98
N SER A 46 -3.22 -6.49 -10.51
CA SER A 46 -3.93 -6.91 -9.32
C SER A 46 -3.38 -6.27 -8.04
N PHE A 47 -2.06 -6.08 -7.95
CA PHE A 47 -1.45 -5.38 -6.84
C PHE A 47 -1.90 -3.92 -6.83
N VAL A 48 -1.69 -3.17 -7.92
CA VAL A 48 -2.04 -1.74 -8.00
C VAL A 48 -3.52 -1.51 -7.72
N ALA A 49 -4.41 -2.28 -8.35
CA ALA A 49 -5.85 -2.17 -8.11
C ALA A 49 -6.22 -2.40 -6.64
N ARG A 50 -5.61 -3.41 -6.00
CA ARG A 50 -5.84 -3.69 -4.57
C ARG A 50 -5.35 -2.55 -3.67
N GLU A 51 -4.12 -2.09 -3.85
CA GLU A 51 -3.55 -1.04 -2.99
C GLU A 51 -4.35 0.27 -3.11
N LEU A 52 -4.76 0.65 -4.33
CA LEU A 52 -5.62 1.81 -4.55
C LEU A 52 -7.01 1.64 -3.94
N ALA A 53 -7.62 0.46 -4.06
CA ALA A 53 -8.92 0.17 -3.45
C ALA A 53 -8.88 0.21 -1.91
N MET A 54 -7.71 -0.05 -1.31
CA MET A 54 -7.47 0.11 0.13
C MET A 54 -7.20 1.56 0.54
N GLY A 55 -7.17 2.50 -0.42
CA GLY A 55 -6.87 3.91 -0.17
C GLY A 55 -5.40 4.19 0.08
N HIS A 56 -4.49 3.30 -0.34
CA HIS A 56 -3.06 3.58 -0.24
C HIS A 56 -2.64 4.58 -1.30
N GLU A 57 -1.71 5.46 -0.91
CA GLU A 57 -1.12 6.44 -1.81
C GLU A 57 0.24 5.92 -2.30
N CYS A 58 0.49 6.03 -3.60
CA CYS A 58 1.80 5.77 -4.18
C CYS A 58 2.52 7.11 -4.41
N PHE A 59 3.75 7.24 -3.94
CA PHE A 59 4.58 8.42 -4.21
C PHE A 59 5.88 7.99 -4.89
N GLY A 60 6.27 8.69 -5.95
CA GLY A 60 7.43 8.32 -6.74
C GLY A 60 8.13 9.49 -7.41
N ILE A 61 9.26 9.17 -8.04
CA ILE A 61 10.04 10.08 -8.87
C ILE A 61 10.14 9.50 -10.27
N ARG A 62 9.86 10.34 -11.27
CA ARG A 62 9.95 10.03 -12.70
C ARG A 62 11.03 10.84 -13.38
N GLU A 63 11.61 10.30 -14.45
CA GLU A 63 12.47 11.00 -15.41
C GLU A 63 11.92 10.70 -16.81
N GLY A 64 11.22 11.66 -17.41
CA GLY A 64 10.41 11.39 -18.61
C GLY A 64 9.38 10.27 -18.32
N ASP A 65 9.36 9.26 -19.18
CA ASP A 65 8.45 8.11 -19.08
C ASP A 65 8.98 6.98 -18.17
N ALA A 66 10.15 7.16 -17.54
CA ALA A 66 10.73 6.15 -16.65
C ALA A 66 10.38 6.41 -15.18
N LEU A 67 9.92 5.36 -14.48
CA LEU A 67 9.70 5.42 -13.04
C LEU A 67 10.98 5.08 -12.29
N ALA A 68 11.70 6.10 -11.83
CA ALA A 68 13.00 5.93 -11.19
C ALA A 68 12.89 5.26 -9.80
N THR A 69 11.90 5.66 -9.00
CA THR A 69 11.60 5.08 -7.68
C THR A 69 10.15 5.32 -7.30
N TYR A 70 9.60 4.43 -6.49
CA TYR A 70 8.30 4.61 -5.84
C TYR A 70 8.27 3.99 -4.45
N GLY A 71 7.29 4.38 -3.65
CA GLY A 71 6.92 3.73 -2.40
C GLY A 71 5.41 3.83 -2.18
N TRP A 72 4.87 2.84 -1.47
CA TRP A 72 3.46 2.78 -1.11
C TRP A 72 3.27 3.14 0.36
N TYR A 73 2.19 3.87 0.63
CA TYR A 73 1.92 4.46 1.93
C TYR A 73 0.48 4.20 2.34
N SER A 74 0.31 3.66 3.54
CA SER A 74 -1.00 3.34 4.10
C SER A 74 -1.21 4.11 5.40
N THR A 75 -2.40 4.68 5.57
CA THR A 75 -2.83 5.41 6.78
C THR A 75 -3.74 4.55 7.66
N SER A 76 -4.07 3.34 7.22
CA SER A 76 -4.89 2.36 7.91
C SER A 76 -4.19 1.01 8.03
N PRO A 77 -4.63 0.11 8.92
CA PRO A 77 -4.16 -1.27 8.92
C PRO A 77 -4.23 -1.90 7.53
N THR A 78 -3.17 -2.62 7.14
CA THR A 78 -3.04 -3.15 5.77
C THR A 78 -2.44 -4.55 5.75
N HIS A 79 -2.52 -5.24 4.61
CA HIS A 79 -1.93 -6.56 4.43
C HIS A 79 -0.39 -6.50 4.52
N PHE A 80 0.16 -7.45 5.26
CA PHE A 80 1.60 -7.70 5.33
C PHE A 80 1.97 -9.01 4.62
N THR A 81 1.19 -10.06 4.88
CA THR A 81 1.15 -11.32 4.11
C THR A 81 -0.31 -11.72 3.92
N ASP A 82 -0.58 -12.80 3.20
CA ASP A 82 -1.95 -13.31 3.03
C ASP A 82 -2.66 -13.49 4.40
N ASP A 83 -1.96 -14.07 5.38
CA ASP A 83 -2.55 -14.38 6.70
C ASP A 83 -2.35 -13.27 7.75
N LEU A 84 -1.61 -12.22 7.47
CA LEU A 84 -1.24 -11.19 8.45
C LEU A 84 -1.49 -9.79 7.93
N SER A 85 -2.09 -8.95 8.78
CA SER A 85 -2.18 -7.52 8.60
C SER A 85 -1.25 -6.80 9.58
N VAL A 86 -0.63 -5.72 9.12
CA VAL A 86 0.08 -4.77 9.97
C VAL A 86 -0.89 -3.77 10.57
N ARG A 87 -0.67 -3.44 11.84
CA ARG A 87 -1.36 -2.37 12.58
C ARG A 87 -0.33 -1.40 13.12
N PHE A 88 -0.73 -0.15 13.26
CA PHE A 88 0.09 0.96 13.75
C PHE A 88 -0.83 2.07 14.27
N GLY A 89 -0.29 2.99 15.06
CA GLY A 89 -1.04 4.15 15.56
C GLY A 89 -1.45 5.09 14.43
N GLN A 90 -2.66 5.64 14.50
CA GLN A 90 -3.25 6.53 13.47
C GLN A 90 -2.44 7.81 13.20
N GLN A 91 -1.57 8.20 14.13
CA GLN A 91 -0.65 9.31 13.94
C GLN A 91 0.52 8.97 13.00
N TRP A 92 0.68 7.72 12.59
CA TRP A 92 1.78 7.26 11.73
C TRP A 92 1.25 6.82 10.37
N VAL A 93 2.13 6.88 9.37
CA VAL A 93 1.87 6.33 8.03
C VAL A 93 2.80 5.15 7.80
N TYR A 94 2.25 4.02 7.37
CA TYR A 94 3.04 2.83 7.09
C TYR A 94 3.58 2.86 5.66
N MET A 95 4.90 2.91 5.54
CA MET A 95 5.59 2.82 4.25
C MET A 95 5.96 1.37 3.95
N HIS A 96 5.56 0.89 2.78
CA HIS A 96 5.85 -0.44 2.27
C HIS A 96 6.15 -0.43 0.77
N SER A 97 6.53 -1.59 0.24
CA SER A 97 6.74 -1.82 -1.20
C SER A 97 7.57 -0.73 -1.87
N GLY A 98 8.70 -0.37 -1.25
CA GLY A 98 9.66 0.57 -1.82
C GLY A 98 10.46 -0.05 -2.96
N PHE A 99 10.58 0.67 -4.07
CA PHE A 99 11.31 0.22 -5.25
C PHE A 99 12.21 1.32 -5.81
N THR A 100 13.35 0.93 -6.37
CA THR A 100 14.22 1.81 -7.16
C THR A 100 14.70 1.05 -8.39
N HIS A 101 14.42 1.61 -9.55
CA HIS A 101 14.79 1.03 -10.83
C HIS A 101 16.31 0.87 -10.91
N PRO A 102 16.85 -0.25 -11.41
CA PRO A 102 18.29 -0.53 -11.40
C PRO A 102 19.15 0.60 -11.98
N ALA A 103 18.72 1.20 -13.09
CA ALA A 103 19.43 2.31 -13.76
C ALA A 103 19.55 3.60 -12.90
N TYR A 104 18.75 3.70 -11.83
CA TYR A 104 18.63 4.88 -10.98
C TYR A 104 19.19 4.67 -9.56
N ARG A 105 19.70 3.47 -9.26
CA ARG A 105 20.32 3.16 -7.97
C ARG A 105 21.58 4.00 -7.75
N GLY A 106 21.95 4.22 -6.49
CA GLY A 106 23.12 5.04 -6.11
C GLY A 106 22.90 6.55 -6.23
N ARG A 107 21.80 7.01 -6.82
CA ARG A 107 21.50 8.45 -7.02
C ARG A 107 20.70 9.10 -5.89
N ARG A 108 20.53 8.41 -4.76
CA ARG A 108 19.74 8.85 -3.58
C ARG A 108 18.26 9.18 -3.86
N LEU A 109 17.73 8.87 -5.04
CA LEU A 109 16.35 9.18 -5.42
C LEU A 109 15.32 8.57 -4.47
N HIS A 110 15.54 7.34 -3.99
CA HIS A 110 14.68 6.72 -2.98
C HIS A 110 14.59 7.54 -1.68
N ALA A 111 15.74 8.00 -1.18
CA ALA A 111 15.81 8.85 0.01
C ALA A 111 15.10 10.19 -0.21
N ILE A 112 15.26 10.78 -1.41
CA ILE A 112 14.58 12.03 -1.76
C ILE A 112 13.06 11.82 -1.83
N ALA A 113 12.60 10.76 -2.49
CA ALA A 113 11.18 10.43 -2.59
C ALA A 113 10.54 10.23 -1.21
N MET A 114 11.17 9.43 -0.34
CA MET A 114 10.67 9.17 1.00
C MET A 114 10.71 10.40 1.91
N THR A 115 11.76 11.22 1.84
CA THR A 115 11.87 12.46 2.62
C THR A 115 10.82 13.48 2.19
N THR A 116 10.53 13.54 0.88
CA THR A 116 9.47 14.38 0.33
C THR A 116 8.10 13.88 0.79
N ALA A 117 7.82 12.58 0.68
CA ALA A 117 6.58 11.97 1.17
C ALA A 117 6.40 12.19 2.68
N LEU A 118 7.45 11.98 3.50
CA LEU A 118 7.44 12.27 4.94
C LEU A 118 7.06 13.74 5.19
N SER A 119 7.65 14.67 4.46
CA SER A 119 7.34 16.11 4.60
C SER A 119 5.89 16.41 4.28
N LEU A 120 5.34 15.81 3.22
CA LEU A 120 3.93 15.96 2.83
C LEU A 120 2.98 15.38 3.88
N TYR A 121 3.26 14.19 4.43
CA TYR A 121 2.45 13.61 5.50
C TYR A 121 2.54 14.41 6.80
N ARG A 122 3.73 14.94 7.14
CA ARG A 122 3.87 15.82 8.30
C ARG A 122 3.05 17.11 8.13
N ALA A 123 3.04 17.69 6.94
CA ALA A 123 2.20 18.85 6.63
C ALA A 123 0.69 18.53 6.75
N ARG A 124 0.29 17.26 6.55
CA ARG A 124 -1.07 16.75 6.76
C ARG A 124 -1.38 16.39 8.22
N GLY A 125 -0.45 16.60 9.16
CA GLY A 125 -0.65 16.36 10.59
C GLY A 125 -0.21 14.98 11.10
N TYR A 126 0.38 14.13 10.26
CA TYR A 126 0.95 12.86 10.72
C TYR A 126 2.28 13.11 11.44
N ARG A 127 2.59 12.26 12.42
CA ARG A 127 3.86 12.31 13.18
C ARG A 127 5.05 11.90 12.32
N GLY A 128 4.88 10.93 11.43
CA GLY A 128 5.94 10.45 10.55
C GLY A 128 5.61 9.13 9.88
N LEU A 129 6.64 8.44 9.41
CA LEU A 129 6.53 7.14 8.77
C LEU A 129 6.98 6.02 9.72
N VAL A 130 6.32 4.87 9.61
CA VAL A 130 6.73 3.59 10.20
C VAL A 130 6.89 2.54 9.10
N SER A 131 7.79 1.58 9.28
CA SER A 131 7.99 0.48 8.34
C SER A 131 8.51 -0.77 9.04
N VAL A 132 8.42 -1.91 8.36
CA VAL A 132 9.09 -3.15 8.77
C VAL A 132 10.01 -3.65 7.67
N VAL A 133 11.21 -4.03 8.09
CA VAL A 133 12.23 -4.60 7.20
C VAL A 133 12.66 -5.94 7.77
N SER A 134 12.73 -6.97 6.92
CA SER A 134 13.25 -8.26 7.35
C SER A 134 14.71 -8.15 7.78
N ALA A 135 15.08 -8.82 8.87
CA ALA A 135 16.42 -8.76 9.44
C ALA A 135 17.50 -9.37 8.51
N ASP A 136 17.11 -10.18 7.54
CA ASP A 136 17.98 -10.69 6.47
C ASP A 136 18.23 -9.66 5.35
N ASN A 137 17.39 -8.62 5.24
CA ASN A 137 17.51 -7.60 4.21
C ASN A 137 18.44 -6.46 4.67
N GLN A 138 19.73 -6.77 4.73
CA GLN A 138 20.78 -5.84 5.12
C GLN A 138 20.88 -4.63 4.19
N ALA A 139 20.51 -4.76 2.92
CA ALA A 139 20.52 -3.65 1.97
C ALA A 139 19.48 -2.57 2.34
N SER A 140 18.25 -2.99 2.64
CA SER A 140 17.19 -2.08 3.09
C SER A 140 17.51 -1.48 4.46
N LEU A 141 18.00 -2.29 5.41
CA LEU A 141 18.39 -1.77 6.74
C LEU A 141 19.46 -0.68 6.65
N ARG A 142 20.52 -0.89 5.85
CA ARG A 142 21.55 0.14 5.60
C ARG A 142 20.98 1.37 4.90
N SER A 143 19.96 1.21 4.05
CA SER A 143 19.29 2.35 3.43
C SER A 143 18.49 3.15 4.45
N CYS A 144 17.71 2.48 5.29
CA CYS A 144 16.95 3.08 6.37
C CYS A 144 17.87 3.85 7.33
N ASP A 145 18.95 3.22 7.78
CA ASP A 145 19.94 3.84 8.67
C ASP A 145 20.52 5.14 8.10
N ARG A 146 20.98 5.13 6.83
CA ARG A 146 21.48 6.34 6.15
C ARG A 146 20.43 7.44 5.99
N MET A 147 19.15 7.10 5.95
CA MET A 147 18.06 8.07 5.87
C MET A 147 17.64 8.61 7.25
N GLY A 148 18.22 8.10 8.34
CA GLY A 148 17.89 8.52 9.70
C GLY A 148 16.72 7.76 10.32
N TYR A 149 16.32 6.61 9.77
CA TYR A 149 15.36 5.74 10.46
C TYR A 149 15.96 5.22 11.76
N ARG A 150 15.11 5.18 12.79
CA ARG A 150 15.45 4.64 14.10
C ARG A 150 14.65 3.37 14.33
N GLN A 151 15.28 2.34 14.88
CA GLN A 151 14.58 1.12 15.27
C GLN A 151 13.85 1.35 16.60
N PHE A 152 12.56 1.04 16.64
CA PHE A 152 11.76 1.08 17.87
C PHE A 152 11.39 -0.30 18.40
N GLY A 153 11.55 -1.36 17.59
CA GLY A 153 11.17 -2.70 18.02
C GLY A 153 11.56 -3.79 17.04
N THR A 154 11.22 -5.02 17.39
CA THR A 154 11.37 -6.20 16.56
C THR A 154 10.14 -7.08 16.69
N ILE A 155 9.69 -7.62 15.55
CA ILE A 155 8.61 -8.62 15.50
C ILE A 155 9.19 -9.96 15.04
N TYR A 156 8.87 -11.00 15.80
CA TYR A 156 9.23 -12.38 15.52
C TYR A 156 8.00 -13.12 15.03
N THR A 157 8.11 -13.80 13.90
CA THR A 157 7.04 -14.67 13.38
C THR A 157 7.52 -16.11 13.29
N ALA A 158 6.69 -17.07 13.67
CA ALA A 158 6.96 -18.49 13.50
C ALA A 158 5.70 -19.23 13.02
N ARG A 159 5.85 -20.20 12.11
CA ARG A 159 4.76 -21.08 11.65
C ARG A 159 5.03 -22.50 12.13
N LEU A 160 4.12 -23.04 12.94
CA LEU A 160 4.27 -24.37 13.53
C LEU A 160 3.75 -25.45 12.57
N GLY A 161 4.45 -25.70 11.48
CA GLY A 161 4.06 -26.71 10.48
C GLY A 161 5.18 -27.27 9.62
N ARG A 162 6.36 -26.64 9.62
CA ARG A 162 7.53 -27.01 8.80
C ARG A 162 8.60 -27.84 9.54
N LEU A 163 8.41 -28.14 10.82
CA LEU A 163 9.46 -28.70 11.68
C LEU A 163 9.34 -30.20 11.97
N SER A 164 8.28 -30.89 11.53
CA SER A 164 8.01 -32.24 12.07
C SER A 164 7.83 -33.39 11.09
N GLY A 165 7.87 -33.20 9.76
CA GLY A 165 7.70 -34.32 8.81
C GLY A 165 6.36 -35.10 8.92
N VAL A 166 5.50 -34.73 9.86
CA VAL A 166 4.20 -35.36 10.10
C VAL A 166 3.24 -34.95 8.99
N ARG A 167 2.45 -35.93 8.51
CA ARG A 167 1.34 -35.75 7.56
C ARG A 167 0.42 -34.59 7.97
N HIS A 168 -0.15 -33.90 6.98
CA HIS A 168 -0.95 -32.68 7.15
C HIS A 168 -2.12 -32.90 8.14
N ILE A 169 -2.14 -32.20 9.28
CA ILE A 169 -3.28 -32.12 10.19
C ILE A 169 -3.87 -30.69 10.04
N PRO A 170 -5.04 -30.54 9.41
CA PRO A 170 -5.69 -29.24 9.24
C PRO A 170 -5.94 -28.56 10.61
N GLY A 171 -5.70 -27.25 10.72
CA GLY A 171 -6.13 -26.42 11.86
C GLY A 171 -5.07 -26.10 12.92
N ILE A 172 -4.08 -26.97 13.17
CA ILE A 172 -2.98 -26.68 14.12
C ILE A 172 -1.75 -26.10 13.40
N LYS A 173 -1.48 -26.52 12.16
CA LYS A 173 -0.26 -26.17 11.43
C LYS A 173 -0.25 -24.78 10.76
N ASP A 174 -1.40 -24.12 10.72
CA ASP A 174 -1.56 -22.77 10.16
C ASP A 174 -1.51 -21.67 11.23
N ARG A 175 -1.13 -22.02 12.47
CA ARG A 175 -0.92 -21.04 13.53
C ARG A 175 0.39 -20.29 13.28
N VAL A 176 0.23 -19.03 12.91
CA VAL A 176 1.31 -18.05 12.92
C VAL A 176 1.41 -17.49 14.34
N PHE A 177 2.54 -17.73 14.98
CA PHE A 177 2.91 -17.07 16.22
C PHE A 177 3.56 -15.73 15.89
N VAL A 178 3.10 -14.67 16.55
CA VAL A 178 3.64 -13.32 16.44
C VAL A 178 4.03 -12.87 17.84
N PHE A 179 5.28 -12.48 18.01
CA PHE A 179 5.77 -11.84 19.23
C PHE A 179 6.38 -10.49 18.87
N ALA A 180 5.90 -9.42 19.52
CA ALA A 180 6.40 -8.06 19.33
C ALA A 180 7.12 -7.60 20.60
N THR A 181 8.31 -7.02 20.46
CA THR A 181 9.05 -6.46 21.59
C THR A 181 8.33 -5.24 22.21
N PRO A 182 8.55 -4.92 23.50
CA PRO A 182 7.82 -3.84 24.18
C PRO A 182 7.82 -2.48 23.48
N GLY A 183 8.90 -2.09 22.80
CA GLY A 183 8.96 -0.81 22.07
C GLY A 183 7.93 -0.68 20.94
N CYS A 184 7.37 -1.79 20.44
CA CYS A 184 6.27 -1.77 19.48
C CYS A 184 4.97 -1.18 20.07
N HIS A 185 4.77 -1.24 21.39
CA HIS A 185 3.55 -0.75 22.03
C HIS A 185 3.41 0.78 21.94
N GLU A 186 4.51 1.54 22.04
CA GLU A 186 4.49 3.01 21.91
C GLU A 186 3.94 3.44 20.53
N PHE A 187 4.24 2.66 19.50
CA PHE A 187 3.82 2.90 18.13
C PHE A 187 2.47 2.25 17.79
N ARG A 188 1.85 1.56 18.77
CA ARG A 188 0.70 0.66 18.59
C ARG A 188 0.92 -0.28 17.39
N PHE A 189 2.17 -0.70 17.22
CA PHE A 189 2.65 -1.39 16.04
C PHE A 189 2.63 -2.89 16.26
N GLY A 190 2.12 -3.66 15.30
CA GLY A 190 2.08 -5.10 15.43
C GLY A 190 1.55 -5.81 14.20
N LEU A 191 1.66 -7.13 14.19
CA LEU A 191 0.99 -7.99 13.20
C LEU A 191 -0.17 -8.70 13.87
N SER A 192 -1.32 -8.69 13.22
CA SER A 192 -2.49 -9.48 13.62
C SER A 192 -2.89 -10.39 12.46
N ARG A 193 -3.62 -11.46 12.75
CA ARG A 193 -4.23 -12.25 11.67
C ARG A 193 -5.12 -11.37 10.81
N THR A 194 -4.98 -11.50 9.50
CA THR A 194 -5.90 -10.88 8.55
C THR A 194 -7.29 -11.44 8.82
N PRO A 195 -8.32 -10.60 9.05
CA PRO A 195 -9.69 -11.07 9.05
C PRO A 195 -9.97 -11.73 7.71
N VAL A 196 -10.42 -12.98 7.69
CA VAL A 196 -10.97 -13.56 6.47
C VAL A 196 -12.23 -12.76 6.16
N VAL A 197 -12.14 -11.79 5.25
CA VAL A 197 -13.32 -11.21 4.65
C VAL A 197 -13.86 -12.32 3.75
N PRO A 198 -15.00 -12.97 4.07
CA PRO A 198 -15.60 -13.89 3.11
C PRO A 198 -15.79 -13.12 1.80
N PRO A 199 -15.54 -13.74 0.63
CA PRO A 199 -15.86 -13.09 -0.64
C PRO A 199 -17.29 -12.56 -0.52
N PRO A 200 -17.61 -11.36 -1.04
CA PRO A 200 -18.96 -10.87 -1.00
C PRO A 200 -19.84 -11.97 -1.59
N SER A 201 -20.64 -12.60 -0.73
CA SER A 201 -21.66 -13.54 -1.13
C SER A 201 -22.40 -12.86 -2.26
N ALA A 202 -22.64 -13.56 -3.37
CA ALA A 202 -23.41 -13.06 -4.49
C ALA A 202 -24.82 -12.64 -4.01
N ILE A 203 -24.95 -11.44 -3.47
CA ILE A 203 -26.21 -10.73 -3.27
C ILE A 203 -26.44 -10.00 -4.59
N PHE A 204 -26.77 -10.77 -5.62
CA PHE A 204 -27.48 -10.29 -6.80
C PHE A 204 -28.17 -11.48 -7.45
N SER A 205 -29.28 -11.90 -6.85
CA SER A 205 -30.41 -12.41 -7.62
C SER A 205 -31.53 -11.38 -7.46
N LEU A 206 -31.30 -10.18 -8.03
CA LEU A 206 -32.41 -9.32 -8.41
C LEU A 206 -32.99 -9.93 -9.69
N ARG A 207 -34.06 -10.69 -9.49
CA ARG A 207 -34.98 -11.13 -10.53
C ARG A 207 -35.39 -9.89 -11.34
N PRO A 208 -35.23 -9.86 -12.67
CA PRO A 208 -35.71 -8.74 -13.46
C PRO A 208 -37.24 -8.64 -13.29
N PRO A 209 -37.81 -7.43 -13.19
CA PRO A 209 -39.25 -7.27 -13.19
C PRO A 209 -39.80 -7.79 -14.53
N ALA A 210 -40.83 -8.62 -14.43
CA ALA A 210 -41.53 -9.18 -15.57
C ALA A 210 -42.12 -8.06 -16.44
N THR A 211 -41.74 -8.06 -17.71
CA THR A 211 -42.39 -7.29 -18.75
C THR A 211 -43.82 -7.79 -18.92
N SER A 212 -44.82 -6.98 -18.57
CA SER A 212 -46.19 -7.15 -19.04
C SER A 212 -46.57 -5.95 -19.90
N ALA A 213 -46.70 -6.20 -21.19
CA ALA A 213 -47.19 -5.26 -22.19
C ALA A 213 -48.74 -5.21 -22.23
N ARG A 214 -49.25 -4.08 -22.76
CA ARG A 214 -50.63 -3.70 -23.18
C ARG A 214 -51.40 -2.87 -22.14
N ALA A 215 -52.11 -1.79 -22.48
CA ALA A 215 -52.72 -1.29 -23.74
C ALA A 215 -52.61 0.26 -23.82
N ILE A 216 -52.41 0.91 -24.99
CA ILE A 216 -53.39 1.48 -25.97
C ILE A 216 -54.40 2.48 -25.34
N GLU A 217 -54.61 3.60 -26.07
CA GLU A 217 -55.49 4.79 -25.86
C GLU A 217 -54.87 5.89 -24.96
N ASP A 218 -54.86 7.19 -25.28
CA ASP A 218 -55.52 7.99 -26.31
C ASP A 218 -54.76 9.34 -26.45
N VAL A 219 -54.59 9.86 -27.66
CA VAL A 219 -54.03 11.19 -27.93
C VAL A 219 -55.13 12.08 -28.52
N PRO A 220 -55.50 13.20 -27.89
CA PRO A 220 -56.25 14.24 -28.58
C PRO A 220 -55.28 15.16 -29.36
N PRO A 221 -55.62 15.54 -30.60
CA PRO A 221 -54.80 16.40 -31.44
C PRO A 221 -55.09 17.90 -31.21
N HIS A 222 -54.22 18.72 -31.80
CA HIS A 222 -54.38 20.16 -32.11
C HIS A 222 -53.94 21.16 -31.03
N LEU A 223 -53.35 22.32 -31.34
CA LEU A 223 -52.95 23.00 -32.58
C LEU A 223 -52.11 24.23 -32.19
N GLY A 224 -51.15 24.60 -33.03
CA GLY A 224 -50.80 26.01 -33.32
C GLY A 224 -49.45 26.48 -32.77
N HIS A 225 -48.44 26.70 -33.62
CA HIS A 225 -48.26 27.85 -34.52
C HIS A 225 -47.74 29.12 -33.82
N HIS A 226 -46.50 29.47 -34.18
CA HIS A 226 -45.92 30.82 -34.27
C HIS A 226 -45.85 31.64 -32.94
N THR A 227 -44.91 32.52 -32.65
CA THR A 227 -43.98 33.32 -33.46
C THR A 227 -42.97 33.97 -32.49
N VAL A 228 -41.79 34.31 -33.02
CA VAL A 228 -40.73 35.21 -32.51
C VAL A 228 -39.87 34.71 -31.35
#